data_AF-A0AAV1FBZ5-F1
#
_entry.id   AF-A0AAV1FBZ5-F1
#
_cell.length_a   1.000
_cell.length_b   1.000
_cell.length_c   1.000
_cell.angle_alpha   90.00
_cell.angle_beta   90.00
_cell.angle_gamma   90.00
#
_symmetry.space_group_name_H-M   'P 1'
#
loop_
_entity.id
_entity.type
_entity.pdbx_description
1 polymer ?
#
loop_
_entity_poly.entity_id
_entity_poly.type
_entity_poly.pdbx_seq_one_letter_code
_entity_poly.pdbx_strand_id
1 'polypeptide(L)'
;MSESIMEEIFIKRSQQKKKTSPLNYKERWFVLTQEKIAYYDFDPEKGKRKGLRGSVDLEKIKCVETVQPEPNAPQERTYAFQIVYDEGPLYVYAKNEDVRDQWIKKLKEMVRFNKDLMQKYHPCSWMDGLWLCCHQEVKQAMGCKVLDNKNGFTSKQSRRRGSRKPLPPTPTEEKPSRPLPPQPPEPAGPSVGMTVIAEYNYTPMTPQDLELRKDEEYTILEMSDANWWRAQDKYGNEGYIPSNYVVEAESGLERFDWYCKNMNRSQAEKQLRTENKDGGFLVRDSSKAGKYTVSLFSKGGGETGGSCRHYNICTTAQGQFYLAEKHNFSSIPELINYHQHNAAGMVSRLKYIVTNRPRPPSTAGLGYGVWEIDPHHLTFIKELGTGQFGVVKYGKWQGQHDVAIKMIKEGSMSEDDFIEEAKIMMKLRHENLVQLYGVCTKQRPIYIVTEFLSNGCLLTYLREGLKQHPTAVQLLEMCKDVSEGMAYLESQQYIHRDLAARNCLVDGNGTIKVTDFGLSR
;
A
#
# COMPACT_ATOMS: atom_id res chain seq x y z
N MET A 1 -7.96 -38.23 30.17
CA MET A 1 -6.75 -37.71 29.50
C MET A 1 -6.36 -38.75 28.48
N SER A 2 -6.41 -38.44 27.18
CA SER A 2 -5.99 -39.39 26.15
C SER A 2 -4.49 -39.67 26.30
N GLU A 3 -4.15 -40.94 26.43
CA GLU A 3 -2.78 -41.40 26.65
C GLU A 3 -1.93 -41.13 25.40
N SER A 4 -0.70 -40.66 25.62
CA SER A 4 0.23 -40.32 24.56
C SER A 4 0.89 -41.59 24.01
N ILE A 5 0.83 -41.81 22.70
CA ILE A 5 1.38 -43.00 22.03
C ILE A 5 2.85 -42.75 21.66
N MET A 6 3.16 -41.57 21.12
CA MET A 6 4.50 -41.17 20.75
C MET A 6 4.67 -39.67 20.97
N GLU A 7 5.86 -39.27 21.43
CA GLU A 7 6.25 -37.87 21.56
C GLU A 7 7.66 -37.68 21.01
N GLU A 8 7.86 -36.60 20.27
CA GLU A 8 9.17 -36.27 19.70
C GLU A 8 9.25 -34.78 19.35
N ILE A 9 10.45 -34.23 19.37
CA ILE A 9 10.73 -32.87 18.93
C ILE A 9 11.11 -32.89 17.45
N PHE A 10 10.32 -32.20 16.65
CA PHE A 10 10.56 -32.05 15.22
C PHE A 10 10.69 -30.59 14.82
N ILE A 11 11.42 -30.34 13.74
CA ILE A 11 11.33 -29.06 13.05
C ILE A 11 10.06 -29.09 12.19
N LYS A 12 9.16 -28.15 12.42
CA LYS A 12 7.95 -27.95 11.62
C LYS A 12 8.17 -26.81 10.64
N ARG A 13 7.94 -27.06 9.35
CA ARG A 13 7.87 -25.98 8.34
C ARG A 13 6.50 -25.32 8.37
N SER A 14 6.49 -24.01 8.16
CA SER A 14 5.28 -23.22 7.98
C SER A 14 4.48 -23.82 6.83
N GLN A 15 3.19 -24.06 7.06
CA GLN A 15 2.33 -24.61 6.02
C GLN A 15 1.98 -23.58 4.96
N GLN A 16 2.39 -22.32 5.10
CA GLN A 16 2.02 -21.22 4.20
C GLN A 16 0.53 -21.28 3.84
N LYS A 17 -0.34 -21.24 4.87
CA LYS A 17 -1.80 -21.22 4.68
C LYS A 17 -2.24 -20.04 3.81
N LYS A 18 -1.41 -19.00 3.70
CA LYS A 18 -1.55 -17.84 2.81
C LYS A 18 -0.33 -17.77 1.87
N LYS A 19 -0.53 -17.33 0.62
CA LYS A 19 0.53 -17.25 -0.42
C LYS A 19 1.76 -16.42 -0.02
N THR A 20 1.62 -15.46 0.90
CA THR A 20 2.68 -14.56 1.36
C THR A 20 3.25 -14.90 2.74
N SER A 21 2.80 -16.00 3.37
CA SER A 21 3.35 -16.40 4.67
C SER A 21 4.83 -16.78 4.51
N PRO A 22 5.74 -16.20 5.32
CA PRO A 22 7.16 -16.52 5.22
C PRO A 22 7.40 -18.00 5.49
N LEU A 23 8.37 -18.55 4.78
CA LEU A 23 8.77 -19.94 4.93
C LEU A 23 9.63 -20.08 6.19
N ASN A 24 8.98 -20.30 7.32
CA ASN A 24 9.64 -20.44 8.62
C ASN A 24 9.75 -21.93 9.03
N TYR A 25 10.80 -22.26 9.78
CA TYR A 25 11.09 -23.57 10.35
C TYR A 25 11.24 -23.38 11.86
N LYS A 26 10.39 -24.06 12.65
CA LYS A 26 10.45 -23.96 14.12
C LYS A 26 10.41 -25.33 14.75
N GLU A 27 11.23 -25.55 15.78
CA GLU A 27 11.14 -26.74 16.62
C GLU A 27 9.81 -26.76 17.38
N ARG A 28 9.16 -27.92 17.38
CA ARG A 28 7.88 -28.15 18.02
C ARG A 28 7.87 -29.52 18.66
N TRP A 29 7.23 -29.61 19.83
CA TRP A 29 7.00 -30.87 20.51
C TRP A 29 5.74 -31.52 19.93
N PHE A 30 5.89 -32.61 19.21
CA PHE A 30 4.77 -33.37 18.64
C PHE A 30 4.33 -34.47 19.59
N VAL A 31 3.02 -34.65 19.71
CA VAL A 31 2.36 -35.65 20.54
C VAL A 31 1.32 -36.36 19.68
N LEU A 32 1.49 -37.66 19.50
CA LEU A 32 0.53 -38.52 18.81
C LEU A 32 -0.34 -39.23 19.83
N THR A 33 -1.65 -39.07 19.72
CA THR A 33 -2.66 -39.80 20.52
C THR A 33 -3.49 -40.70 19.62
N GLN A 34 -4.42 -41.49 20.19
CA GLN A 34 -5.33 -42.35 19.43
C GLN A 34 -6.23 -41.60 18.43
N GLU A 35 -6.45 -40.29 18.64
CA GLU A 35 -7.42 -39.49 17.86
C GLU A 35 -6.75 -38.45 16.96
N LYS A 36 -5.58 -37.92 17.36
CA LYS A 36 -4.95 -36.79 16.68
C LYS A 36 -3.44 -36.74 16.86
N ILE A 37 -2.77 -36.03 15.97
CA ILE A 37 -1.40 -35.55 16.17
C ILE A 37 -1.43 -34.06 16.50
N ALA A 38 -0.88 -33.68 17.65
CA ALA A 38 -0.83 -32.31 18.14
C ALA A 38 0.61 -31.83 18.25
N TYR A 39 0.84 -30.52 18.05
CA TYR A 39 2.16 -29.93 18.22
C TYR A 39 2.11 -28.66 19.07
N TYR A 40 3.11 -28.53 19.93
CA TYR A 40 3.21 -27.50 20.95
C TYR A 40 4.48 -26.69 20.77
N ASP A 41 4.50 -25.48 21.31
CA ASP A 41 5.76 -24.75 21.47
C ASP A 41 6.71 -25.52 22.37
N PHE A 42 7.97 -25.56 21.96
CA PHE A 42 9.06 -26.15 22.72
C PHE A 42 9.96 -25.04 23.25
N ASP A 43 10.34 -25.12 24.52
CA ASP A 43 11.34 -24.26 25.15
C ASP A 43 12.65 -25.05 25.26
N PRO A 44 13.66 -24.77 24.42
CA PRO A 44 14.93 -25.50 24.42
C PRO A 44 15.71 -25.31 25.73
N GLU A 45 15.62 -24.14 26.36
CA GLU A 45 16.36 -23.83 27.58
C GLU A 45 15.78 -24.55 28.80
N LYS A 46 14.46 -24.70 28.85
CA LYS A 46 13.76 -25.34 29.98
C LYS A 46 13.40 -26.80 29.74
N GLY A 47 13.58 -27.30 28.52
CA GLY A 47 13.21 -28.66 28.11
C GLY A 47 11.71 -28.97 28.30
N LYS A 48 10.84 -27.95 28.21
CA LYS A 48 9.41 -28.07 28.57
C LYS A 48 8.48 -27.75 27.42
N ARG A 49 7.36 -28.47 27.39
CA ARG A 49 6.20 -28.23 26.53
C ARG A 49 5.45 -26.97 26.98
N LYS A 50 5.18 -26.05 26.04
CA LYS A 50 4.41 -24.81 26.25
C LYS A 50 3.02 -24.94 25.60
N GLY A 51 2.47 -23.83 25.10
CA GLY A 51 1.12 -23.75 24.54
C GLY A 51 0.94 -24.60 23.28
N LEU A 52 -0.28 -25.12 23.10
CA LEU A 52 -0.71 -25.84 21.91
C LEU A 52 -0.71 -24.90 20.70
N ARG A 53 -0.06 -25.30 19.60
CA ARG A 53 0.00 -24.51 18.37
C ARG A 53 -0.89 -25.03 17.26
N GLY A 54 -1.15 -26.34 17.24
CA GLY A 54 -2.10 -26.92 16.32
C GLY A 54 -2.24 -28.41 16.50
N SER A 55 -3.25 -28.97 15.86
CA SER A 55 -3.49 -30.40 15.82
C SER A 55 -4.13 -30.81 14.50
N VAL A 56 -3.88 -32.06 14.10
CA VAL A 56 -4.51 -32.70 12.95
C VAL A 56 -5.19 -33.96 13.44
N ASP A 57 -6.50 -34.03 13.27
CA ASP A 57 -7.29 -35.23 13.60
C ASP A 57 -6.89 -36.36 12.64
N LEU A 58 -6.67 -37.56 13.17
CA LEU A 58 -6.17 -38.69 12.38
C LEU A 58 -7.13 -39.06 11.25
N GLU A 59 -8.44 -38.90 11.44
CA GLU A 59 -9.47 -39.17 10.42
C GLU A 59 -9.36 -38.24 9.20
N LYS A 60 -8.80 -37.03 9.37
CA LYS A 60 -8.63 -36.04 8.29
C LYS A 60 -7.35 -36.23 7.49
N ILE A 61 -6.45 -37.11 7.95
CA ILE A 61 -5.19 -37.37 7.26
C ILE A 61 -5.47 -38.19 6.00
N LYS A 62 -5.02 -37.65 4.86
CA LYS A 62 -5.20 -38.22 3.53
C LYS A 62 -3.93 -38.88 3.00
N CYS A 63 -2.75 -38.51 3.50
CA CYS A 63 -1.48 -39.13 3.13
C CYS A 63 -0.39 -38.84 4.18
N VAL A 64 0.48 -39.81 4.41
CA VAL A 64 1.73 -39.64 5.16
C VAL A 64 2.85 -40.27 4.35
N GLU A 65 3.81 -39.50 3.88
CA GLU A 65 4.92 -40.02 3.07
C GLU A 65 6.23 -39.25 3.27
N THR A 66 7.33 -39.85 2.82
CA THR A 66 8.63 -39.16 2.74
C THR A 66 8.58 -38.01 1.73
N VAL A 67 9.40 -36.99 1.98
CA VAL A 67 9.59 -35.85 1.07
C VAL A 67 11.04 -35.86 0.60
N GLN A 68 11.24 -35.72 -0.71
CA GLN A 68 12.58 -35.64 -1.27
C GLN A 68 13.31 -34.40 -0.76
N PRO A 69 14.60 -34.52 -0.39
CA PRO A 69 15.36 -33.40 0.13
C PRO A 69 15.50 -32.30 -0.92
N GLU A 70 15.42 -31.05 -0.47
CA GLU A 70 15.63 -29.88 -1.32
C GLU A 70 17.13 -29.76 -1.68
N PRO A 71 17.48 -29.40 -2.93
CA PRO A 71 18.87 -29.17 -3.31
C PRO A 71 19.41 -27.99 -2.47
N ASN A 72 20.39 -28.26 -1.62
CA ASN A 72 21.00 -27.33 -0.63
C ASN A 72 20.26 -27.18 0.71
N ALA A 73 19.44 -28.15 1.13
CA ALA A 73 18.92 -28.17 2.50
C ALA A 73 20.04 -28.39 3.54
N PRO A 74 20.07 -27.62 4.66
CA PRO A 74 20.88 -27.91 5.84
C PRO A 74 20.69 -29.34 6.34
N GLN A 75 21.70 -29.89 7.00
CA GLN A 75 21.70 -31.28 7.50
C GLN A 75 20.52 -31.60 8.43
N GLU A 76 20.04 -30.61 9.20
CA GLU A 76 18.87 -30.74 10.08
C GLU A 76 17.54 -30.87 9.32
N ARG A 77 17.54 -30.60 8.01
CA ARG A 77 16.36 -30.67 7.11
C ARG A 77 16.44 -31.84 6.13
N THR A 78 17.35 -32.79 6.35
CA THR A 78 17.53 -33.95 5.45
C THR A 78 16.40 -34.97 5.59
N TYR A 79 15.91 -35.23 6.79
CA TYR A 79 14.94 -36.30 7.05
C TYR A 79 13.50 -35.77 7.09
N ALA A 80 13.01 -35.30 5.93
CA ALA A 80 11.68 -34.71 5.78
C ALA A 80 10.58 -35.74 5.50
N PHE A 81 9.40 -35.50 6.07
CA PHE A 81 8.16 -36.21 5.73
C PHE A 81 6.97 -35.25 5.73
N GLN A 82 5.90 -35.63 5.06
CA GLN A 82 4.67 -34.84 4.95
C GLN A 82 3.48 -35.56 5.56
N ILE A 83 2.60 -34.80 6.18
CA ILE A 83 1.26 -35.20 6.59
C ILE A 83 0.27 -34.34 5.80
N VAL A 84 -0.42 -34.92 4.83
CA VAL A 84 -1.39 -34.21 3.99
C VAL A 84 -2.78 -34.42 4.57
N TYR A 85 -3.50 -33.31 4.81
CA TYR A 85 -4.90 -33.29 5.27
C TYR A 85 -5.64 -32.13 4.59
N ASP A 86 -6.87 -31.83 5.02
CA ASP A 86 -7.75 -30.84 4.37
C ASP A 86 -7.11 -29.46 4.12
N GLU A 87 -6.25 -28.98 5.01
CA GLU A 87 -5.61 -27.66 4.86
C GLU A 87 -4.32 -27.70 4.01
N GLY A 88 -3.93 -28.87 3.51
CA GLY A 88 -2.74 -29.08 2.69
C GLY A 88 -1.60 -29.82 3.41
N PRO A 89 -0.40 -29.87 2.79
CA PRO A 89 0.73 -30.61 3.35
C PRO A 89 1.32 -29.92 4.60
N LEU A 90 1.49 -30.69 5.67
CA LEU A 90 2.30 -30.36 6.83
C LEU A 90 3.66 -31.03 6.68
N TYR A 91 4.71 -30.23 6.49
CA TYR A 91 6.08 -30.71 6.38
C TYR A 91 6.76 -30.74 7.76
N VAL A 92 7.33 -31.89 8.09
CA VAL A 92 7.99 -32.19 9.37
C VAL A 92 9.36 -32.80 9.10
N TYR A 93 10.37 -32.40 9.87
CA TYR A 93 11.75 -32.84 9.71
C TYR A 93 12.23 -33.52 10.99
N ALA A 94 12.68 -34.77 10.85
CA ALA A 94 13.22 -35.60 11.91
C ALA A 94 14.73 -35.38 12.09
N LYS A 95 15.23 -35.68 13.30
CA LYS A 95 16.66 -35.60 13.62
C LYS A 95 17.48 -36.66 12.88
N ASN A 96 16.90 -37.82 12.62
CA ASN A 96 17.53 -38.93 11.91
C ASN A 96 16.48 -39.76 11.14
N GLU A 97 16.97 -40.68 10.31
CA GLU A 97 16.15 -41.56 9.48
C GLU A 97 15.29 -42.52 10.31
N ASP A 98 15.83 -43.10 11.38
CA ASP A 98 15.11 -44.06 12.22
C ASP A 98 13.86 -43.46 12.84
N VAL A 99 13.96 -42.25 13.40
CA VAL A 99 12.83 -41.53 13.99
C VAL A 99 11.79 -41.19 12.91
N ARG A 100 12.23 -40.72 11.73
CA ARG A 100 11.33 -40.44 10.61
C ARG A 100 10.53 -41.68 10.23
N ASP A 101 11.21 -42.79 10.04
CA ASP A 101 10.60 -44.02 9.53
C ASP A 101 9.69 -44.67 10.57
N GLN A 102 10.04 -44.61 11.86
CA GLN A 102 9.17 -45.02 12.97
C GLN A 102 7.87 -44.21 13.00
N TRP A 103 7.95 -42.89 12.90
CA TRP A 103 6.78 -42.01 12.91
C TRP A 103 5.91 -42.16 11.68
N ILE A 104 6.49 -42.25 10.48
CA ILE A 104 5.75 -42.54 9.25
C ILE A 104 5.03 -43.87 9.36
N LYS A 105 5.71 -44.93 9.81
CA LYS A 105 5.13 -46.26 9.98
C LYS A 105 3.95 -46.21 10.95
N LYS A 106 4.12 -45.58 12.11
CA LYS A 106 3.05 -45.50 13.11
C LYS A 106 1.85 -44.70 12.61
N LEU A 107 2.09 -43.54 12.01
CA LEU A 107 1.01 -42.72 11.44
C LEU A 107 0.27 -43.47 10.33
N LYS A 108 0.98 -44.14 9.41
CA LYS A 108 0.38 -45.00 8.38
C LYS A 108 -0.46 -46.13 8.97
N GLU A 109 0.01 -46.80 10.02
CA GLU A 109 -0.75 -47.83 10.72
C GLU A 109 -2.06 -47.30 11.32
N MET A 110 -2.04 -46.08 11.87
CA MET A 110 -3.22 -45.48 12.49
C MET A 110 -4.24 -44.97 11.48
N VAL A 111 -3.80 -44.45 10.33
CA VAL A 111 -4.70 -43.90 9.29
C VAL A 111 -5.09 -44.92 8.22
N ARG A 112 -4.61 -46.17 8.31
CA ARG A 112 -4.78 -47.21 7.25
C ARG A 112 -6.24 -47.52 6.87
N PHE A 113 -7.20 -47.19 7.74
CA PHE A 113 -8.62 -47.43 7.53
C PHE A 113 -9.40 -46.16 7.17
N ASN A 114 -8.72 -45.03 6.98
CA ASN A 114 -9.36 -43.80 6.53
C ASN A 114 -9.90 -43.98 5.11
N LYS A 115 -11.15 -43.55 4.88
CA LYS A 115 -11.82 -43.68 3.58
C LYS A 115 -11.27 -42.72 2.53
N ASP A 116 -10.68 -41.60 2.97
CA ASP A 116 -10.23 -40.49 2.11
C ASP A 116 -8.71 -40.51 1.84
N LEU A 117 -8.07 -41.68 1.95
CA LEU A 117 -6.65 -41.82 1.60
C LEU A 117 -6.43 -41.57 0.10
N MET A 118 -5.45 -40.72 -0.22
CA MET A 118 -5.12 -40.40 -1.60
C MET A 118 -4.48 -41.60 -2.31
N GLN A 119 -4.72 -41.72 -3.62
CA GLN A 119 -4.04 -42.72 -4.46
C GLN A 119 -2.70 -42.23 -5.02
N LYS A 120 -2.51 -40.91 -5.02
CA LYS A 120 -1.30 -40.25 -5.50
C LYS A 120 -0.89 -39.13 -4.54
N TYR A 121 0.40 -38.89 -4.44
CA TYR A 121 1.00 -37.81 -3.64
C TYR A 121 2.11 -37.10 -4.42
N HIS A 122 2.54 -35.96 -3.90
CA HIS A 122 3.67 -35.21 -4.44
C HIS A 122 4.92 -35.52 -3.63
N PRO A 123 5.99 -36.08 -4.23
CA PRO A 123 7.19 -36.45 -3.49
C PRO A 123 8.08 -35.25 -3.14
N CYS A 124 7.89 -34.09 -3.78
CA CYS A 124 8.66 -32.88 -3.50
C CYS A 124 7.83 -31.81 -2.78
N SER A 125 8.52 -30.86 -2.16
CA SER A 125 7.92 -29.68 -1.52
C SER A 125 7.10 -28.82 -2.48
N TRP A 126 6.00 -28.25 -1.96
CA TRP A 126 5.35 -27.07 -2.52
C TRP A 126 6.17 -25.82 -2.16
N MET A 127 6.48 -24.98 -3.15
CA MET A 127 7.28 -23.75 -2.97
C MET A 127 6.87 -22.72 -4.03
N ASP A 128 6.77 -21.44 -3.66
CA ASP A 128 6.51 -20.31 -4.57
C ASP A 128 5.34 -20.49 -5.55
N GLY A 129 4.27 -21.15 -5.09
CA GLY A 129 3.07 -21.33 -5.90
C GLY A 129 3.09 -22.56 -6.82
N LEU A 130 4.10 -23.43 -6.71
CA LEU A 130 4.27 -24.60 -7.56
C LEU A 130 4.76 -25.84 -6.82
N TRP A 131 4.39 -27.01 -7.32
CA TRP A 131 4.95 -28.29 -6.88
C TRP A 131 6.29 -28.56 -7.57
N LEU A 132 7.38 -28.67 -6.80
CA LEU A 132 8.73 -28.87 -7.37
C LEU A 132 8.90 -30.19 -8.16
N CYS A 133 7.99 -31.16 -7.97
CA CYS A 133 8.04 -32.44 -8.68
C CYS A 133 7.37 -32.44 -10.06
N CYS A 134 6.41 -31.56 -10.31
CA CYS A 134 5.56 -31.63 -11.52
C CYS A 134 5.07 -30.27 -12.03
N HIS A 135 5.49 -29.18 -11.40
CA HIS A 135 5.14 -27.79 -11.74
C HIS A 135 3.65 -27.48 -11.74
N GLN A 136 2.83 -28.28 -11.05
CA GLN A 136 1.42 -27.96 -10.86
C GLN A 136 1.28 -26.71 -9.98
N GLU A 137 0.43 -25.76 -10.40
CA GLU A 137 0.23 -24.44 -9.79
C GLU A 137 -0.91 -24.40 -8.75
N VAL A 138 -1.50 -25.57 -8.45
CA VAL A 138 -2.56 -25.69 -7.45
C VAL A 138 -2.07 -26.56 -6.29
N LYS A 139 -2.03 -25.98 -5.09
CA LYS A 139 -1.50 -26.64 -3.88
C LYS A 139 -2.26 -27.91 -3.49
N GLN A 140 -3.54 -27.99 -3.84
CA GLN A 140 -4.40 -29.15 -3.59
C GLN A 140 -4.52 -30.07 -4.83
N ALA A 141 -3.69 -29.88 -5.85
CA ALA A 141 -3.72 -30.71 -7.03
C ALA A 141 -3.37 -32.18 -6.71
N MET A 142 -3.96 -33.10 -7.46
CA MET A 142 -3.71 -34.52 -7.32
C MET A 142 -2.22 -34.83 -7.51
N GLY A 143 -1.67 -35.65 -6.61
CA GLY A 143 -0.26 -36.05 -6.62
C GLY A 143 0.25 -36.59 -7.95
N CYS A 144 1.55 -36.41 -8.23
CA CYS A 144 2.19 -36.94 -9.43
C CYS A 144 2.76 -38.37 -9.28
N LYS A 145 2.91 -38.88 -8.05
CA LYS A 145 3.44 -40.22 -7.76
C LYS A 145 2.37 -41.11 -7.14
N VAL A 146 2.25 -42.35 -7.62
CA VAL A 146 1.29 -43.34 -7.08
C VAL A 146 1.75 -43.80 -5.70
N LEU A 147 0.81 -43.89 -4.75
CA LEU A 147 1.05 -44.56 -3.47
C LEU A 147 1.06 -46.07 -3.71
N ASP A 148 2.19 -46.70 -3.41
CA ASP A 148 2.28 -48.16 -3.42
C ASP A 148 1.43 -48.69 -2.27
N ASN A 149 0.17 -49.03 -2.56
CA ASN A 149 -0.67 -49.73 -1.61
C ASN A 149 -0.03 -51.09 -1.32
N LYS A 150 0.61 -51.21 -0.16
CA LYS A 150 0.96 -52.51 0.46
C LYS A 150 -0.28 -53.28 0.94
N ASN A 151 -1.39 -53.21 0.21
CA ASN A 151 -2.50 -54.14 0.31
C ASN A 151 -2.61 -54.83 -1.05
N GLY A 152 -1.96 -55.99 -1.16
CA GLY A 152 -1.84 -56.80 -2.36
C GLY A 152 -3.18 -57.22 -2.96
N PHE A 153 -3.77 -56.36 -3.79
CA PHE A 153 -4.68 -56.76 -4.86
C PHE A 153 -4.11 -56.29 -6.18
N THR A 154 -3.47 -57.23 -6.88
CA THR A 154 -3.25 -57.17 -8.32
C THR A 154 -4.61 -57.14 -9.01
N SER A 155 -5.18 -55.93 -9.18
CA SER A 155 -6.25 -55.72 -10.15
C SER A 155 -5.64 -55.81 -11.54
N LYS A 156 -5.71 -57.01 -12.11
CA LYS A 156 -5.33 -57.32 -13.49
C LYS A 156 -5.73 -56.18 -14.43
N GLN A 157 -4.76 -55.74 -15.23
CA GLN A 157 -4.99 -54.91 -16.41
C GLN A 157 -6.12 -55.51 -17.25
N SER A 158 -7.30 -54.88 -17.22
CA SER A 158 -8.31 -55.09 -18.24
C SER A 158 -7.85 -54.36 -19.50
N ARG A 159 -7.25 -55.11 -20.41
CA ARG A 159 -7.07 -54.69 -21.80
C ARG A 159 -8.44 -54.46 -22.40
N ARG A 160 -8.87 -53.21 -22.58
CA ARG A 160 -9.83 -52.85 -23.63
C ARG A 160 -9.37 -51.60 -24.39
N ARG A 161 -9.18 -51.84 -25.70
CA ARG A 161 -8.87 -50.92 -26.79
C ARG A 161 -9.72 -49.65 -26.74
N GLY A 162 -9.06 -48.50 -26.95
CA GLY A 162 -9.68 -47.23 -27.30
C GLY A 162 -8.70 -46.37 -28.10
N SER A 163 -8.75 -46.55 -29.42
CA SER A 163 -8.32 -45.64 -30.51
C SER A 163 -7.12 -44.69 -30.31
N ARG A 164 -6.00 -45.02 -30.99
CA ARG A 164 -5.00 -44.03 -31.40
C ARG A 164 -5.56 -43.21 -32.56
N LYS A 165 -5.86 -41.93 -32.31
CA LYS A 165 -5.71 -40.85 -33.29
C LYS A 165 -5.10 -39.64 -32.57
N PRO A 166 -4.02 -39.04 -33.10
CA PRO A 166 -3.56 -37.75 -32.60
C PRO A 166 -4.64 -36.71 -32.89
N LEU A 167 -4.98 -35.90 -31.89
CA LEU A 167 -5.72 -34.65 -32.13
C LEU A 167 -4.83 -33.73 -32.98
N PRO A 168 -5.39 -33.00 -33.97
CA PRO A 168 -4.61 -32.05 -34.76
C PRO A 168 -4.05 -30.94 -33.85
N PRO A 169 -2.86 -30.38 -34.18
CA PRO A 169 -2.31 -29.28 -33.43
C PRO A 169 -3.26 -28.08 -33.49
N THR A 170 -3.52 -27.48 -32.33
CA THR A 170 -4.19 -26.19 -32.21
C THR A 170 -3.38 -25.15 -33.00
N PRO A 171 -4.00 -24.32 -33.85
CA PRO A 171 -3.25 -23.28 -34.55
C PRO A 171 -2.62 -22.36 -33.50
N THR A 172 -1.30 -22.25 -33.57
CA THR A 172 -0.51 -21.23 -32.88
C THR A 172 -0.98 -19.87 -33.37
N GLU A 173 -1.87 -19.22 -32.61
CA GLU A 173 -1.92 -17.76 -32.63
C GLU A 173 -0.59 -17.28 -32.04
N GLU A 174 0.35 -16.97 -32.91
CA GLU A 174 1.39 -16.01 -32.60
C GLU A 174 0.69 -14.70 -32.22
N LYS A 175 0.44 -14.50 -30.93
CA LYS A 175 0.30 -13.15 -30.40
C LYS A 175 1.68 -12.52 -30.49
N PRO A 176 1.91 -11.53 -31.37
CA PRO A 176 3.12 -10.73 -31.25
C PRO A 176 3.11 -10.12 -29.85
N SER A 177 4.18 -10.35 -29.09
CA SER A 177 4.43 -9.64 -27.84
C SER A 177 4.39 -8.16 -28.14
N ARG A 178 3.28 -7.50 -27.77
CA ARG A 178 3.21 -6.06 -27.79
C ARG A 178 4.27 -5.56 -26.78
N PRO A 179 5.26 -4.75 -27.20
CA PRO A 179 6.13 -4.11 -26.24
C PRO A 179 5.25 -3.33 -25.26
N LEU A 180 5.56 -3.42 -23.97
CA LEU A 180 4.99 -2.49 -23.00
C LEU A 180 5.23 -1.07 -23.54
N PRO A 181 4.25 -0.15 -23.45
CA PRO A 181 4.52 1.26 -23.71
C PRO A 181 5.75 1.65 -22.89
N PRO A 182 6.71 2.40 -23.46
CA PRO A 182 7.78 2.97 -22.66
C PRO A 182 7.11 3.70 -21.48
N GLN A 183 7.52 3.35 -20.26
CA GLN A 183 7.14 4.14 -19.10
C GLN A 183 7.43 5.60 -19.45
N PRO A 184 6.49 6.54 -19.18
CA PRO A 184 6.83 7.95 -19.19
C PRO A 184 8.10 8.11 -18.36
N PRO A 185 9.11 8.88 -18.82
CA PRO A 185 10.23 9.18 -17.95
C PRO A 185 9.66 9.72 -16.64
N GLU A 186 10.01 9.07 -15.52
CA GLU A 186 9.78 9.67 -14.22
C GLU A 186 10.38 11.08 -14.27
N PRO A 187 9.66 12.12 -13.82
CA PRO A 187 10.26 13.44 -13.72
C PRO A 187 11.57 13.29 -12.94
N ALA A 188 12.66 13.78 -13.52
CA ALA A 188 13.97 13.65 -12.91
C ALA A 188 13.88 14.21 -11.49
N GLY A 189 14.03 13.33 -10.49
CA GLY A 189 14.11 13.77 -9.11
C GLY A 189 15.31 14.72 -8.96
N PRO A 190 15.26 15.63 -7.98
CA PRO A 190 16.38 16.51 -7.70
C PRO A 190 17.67 15.71 -7.47
N SER A 191 18.82 16.36 -7.62
CA SER A 191 20.14 15.72 -7.46
C SER A 191 20.90 16.28 -6.26
N VAL A 192 21.86 15.52 -5.74
CA VAL A 192 22.71 15.98 -4.63
C VAL A 192 23.51 17.22 -5.07
N GLY A 193 23.50 18.27 -4.24
CA GLY A 193 24.12 19.58 -4.52
C GLY A 193 23.18 20.63 -5.11
N MET A 194 21.89 20.31 -5.24
CA MET A 194 20.88 21.16 -5.83
C MET A 194 20.21 22.10 -4.82
N THR A 195 19.85 23.30 -5.28
CA THR A 195 19.03 24.25 -4.51
C THR A 195 17.55 23.96 -4.70
N VAL A 196 16.82 23.88 -3.59
CA VAL A 196 15.36 23.68 -3.54
C VAL A 196 14.70 24.82 -2.79
N ILE A 197 13.45 25.11 -3.09
CA ILE A 197 12.63 26.11 -2.40
C ILE A 197 11.56 25.40 -1.58
N ALA A 198 11.35 25.82 -0.33
CA ALA A 198 10.27 25.29 0.49
C ALA A 198 8.90 25.81 0.02
N GLU A 199 8.00 24.93 -0.38
CA GLU A 199 6.61 25.29 -0.73
C GLU A 199 5.74 25.54 0.52
N TYR A 200 6.11 24.93 1.64
CA TYR A 200 5.37 24.99 2.89
C TYR A 200 6.28 25.26 4.08
N ASN A 201 5.72 25.87 5.13
CA ASN A 201 6.39 25.93 6.41
C ASN A 201 6.43 24.52 7.03
N TYR A 202 7.58 24.14 7.56
CA TYR A 202 7.76 22.92 8.33
C TYR A 202 8.43 23.26 9.67
N THR A 203 7.75 22.94 10.76
CA THR A 203 8.31 23.07 12.10
C THR A 203 9.03 21.76 12.46
N PRO A 204 10.31 21.82 12.87
CA PRO A 204 11.07 20.64 13.27
C PRO A 204 10.32 19.80 14.31
N MET A 205 10.15 18.51 14.04
CA MET A 205 9.50 17.57 14.97
C MET A 205 10.52 16.84 15.84
N THR A 206 11.76 16.72 15.34
CA THR A 206 12.90 16.16 16.04
C THR A 206 14.08 17.14 16.02
N PRO A 207 15.06 16.98 16.94
CA PRO A 207 16.30 17.77 16.90
C PRO A 207 17.16 17.53 15.66
N GLN A 208 16.85 16.49 14.87
CA GLN A 208 17.55 16.13 13.64
C GLN A 208 16.90 16.80 12.42
N ASP A 209 15.69 17.34 12.57
CA ASP A 209 14.97 17.98 11.48
C ASP A 209 15.38 19.45 11.35
N LEU A 210 15.36 19.95 10.12
CA LEU A 210 15.62 21.35 9.81
C LEU A 210 14.31 22.10 9.57
N GLU A 211 14.19 23.32 10.10
CA GLU A 211 13.01 24.16 9.88
C GLU A 211 12.90 24.53 8.41
N LEU A 212 11.72 24.36 7.81
CA LEU A 212 11.43 24.97 6.51
C LEU A 212 10.56 26.19 6.69
N ARG A 213 10.95 27.28 6.03
CA ARG A 213 10.14 28.48 5.88
C ARG A 213 9.75 28.61 4.43
N LYS A 214 8.46 28.76 4.18
CA LYS A 214 7.90 28.90 2.84
C LYS A 214 8.65 30.00 2.08
N ASP A 215 8.96 29.70 0.82
CA ASP A 215 9.68 30.53 -0.14
C ASP A 215 11.17 30.74 0.18
N GLU A 216 11.74 30.06 1.18
CA GLU A 216 13.19 30.05 1.43
C GLU A 216 13.91 28.92 0.68
N GLU A 217 15.19 29.17 0.36
CA GLU A 217 16.07 28.25 -0.36
C GLU A 217 16.89 27.37 0.59
N TYR A 218 17.05 26.11 0.21
CA TYR A 218 17.82 25.09 0.93
C TYR A 218 18.69 24.33 -0.07
N THR A 219 19.88 23.91 0.36
CA THR A 219 20.78 23.10 -0.48
C THR A 219 20.69 21.64 -0.07
N ILE A 220 20.40 20.75 -1.03
CA ILE A 220 20.31 19.32 -0.76
C ILE A 220 21.72 18.72 -0.66
N LEU A 221 22.03 18.17 0.51
CA LEU A 221 23.32 17.52 0.82
C LEU A 221 23.28 16.02 0.55
N GLU A 222 22.19 15.33 0.90
CA GLU A 222 22.04 13.89 0.72
C GLU A 222 20.59 13.49 0.43
N MET A 223 20.41 12.53 -0.49
CA MET A 223 19.11 11.98 -0.92
C MET A 223 19.04 10.47 -0.70
N SER A 224 19.59 9.99 0.42
CA SER A 224 19.63 8.56 0.75
C SER A 224 18.24 7.97 1.05
N ASP A 225 17.30 8.80 1.51
CA ASP A 225 15.91 8.43 1.73
C ASP A 225 15.02 9.17 0.73
N ALA A 226 14.01 8.48 0.18
CA ALA A 226 13.08 9.06 -0.79
C ALA A 226 12.21 10.18 -0.19
N ASN A 227 12.02 10.18 1.13
CA ASN A 227 11.02 10.98 1.84
C ASN A 227 11.61 12.09 2.70
N TRP A 228 12.87 11.94 3.09
CA TRP A 228 13.57 12.87 3.97
C TRP A 228 14.96 13.11 3.40
N TRP A 229 15.22 14.34 2.99
CA TRP A 229 16.51 14.73 2.45
C TRP A 229 17.29 15.48 3.50
N ARG A 230 18.60 15.25 3.54
CA ARG A 230 19.47 16.07 4.37
C ARG A 230 19.73 17.36 3.59
N ALA A 231 19.39 18.49 4.18
CA ALA A 231 19.55 19.80 3.57
C ALA A 231 20.27 20.76 4.50
N GLN A 232 20.76 21.84 3.90
CA GLN A 232 21.40 22.95 4.59
C GLN A 232 20.65 24.25 4.31
N ASP A 233 20.36 25.04 5.35
CA ASP A 233 19.78 26.37 5.21
C ASP A 233 20.84 27.42 4.83
N LYS A 234 20.40 28.65 4.55
CA LYS A 234 21.29 29.79 4.23
C LYS A 234 22.23 30.21 5.38
N TYR A 235 22.00 29.74 6.60
CA TYR A 235 22.80 30.03 7.78
C TYR A 235 23.83 28.92 8.07
N GLY A 236 23.84 27.85 7.28
CA GLY A 236 24.74 26.71 7.44
C GLY A 236 24.23 25.65 8.42
N ASN A 237 22.99 25.74 8.91
CA ASN A 237 22.40 24.69 9.73
C ASN A 237 22.00 23.51 8.84
N GLU A 238 22.33 22.31 9.30
CA GLU A 238 22.02 21.07 8.59
C GLU A 238 20.97 20.27 9.35
N GLY A 239 20.09 19.61 8.61
CA GLY A 239 19.14 18.67 9.17
C GLY A 239 18.29 18.01 8.09
N TYR A 240 17.37 17.16 8.53
CA TYR A 240 16.45 16.47 7.62
C TYR A 240 15.22 17.30 7.34
N ILE A 241 14.84 17.37 6.06
CA ILE A 241 13.64 18.06 5.59
C ILE A 241 12.74 17.08 4.85
N PRO A 242 11.40 17.22 4.93
CA PRO A 242 10.50 16.41 4.13
C PRO A 242 10.70 16.72 2.64
N SER A 243 10.99 15.71 1.82
CA SER A 243 11.25 15.90 0.39
C SER A 243 10.06 16.48 -0.37
N ASN A 244 8.85 16.18 0.09
CA ASN A 244 7.59 16.68 -0.48
C ASN A 244 7.24 18.12 -0.04
N TYR A 245 8.06 18.75 0.80
CA TYR A 245 7.86 20.14 1.23
C TYR A 245 8.72 21.12 0.44
N VAL A 246 9.55 20.59 -0.45
CA VAL A 246 10.50 21.36 -1.24
C VAL A 246 10.37 21.00 -2.71
N VAL A 247 10.52 21.99 -3.56
CA VAL A 247 10.58 21.83 -5.02
C VAL A 247 11.95 22.25 -5.49
N GLU A 248 12.39 21.71 -6.63
CA GLU A 248 13.52 22.29 -7.38
C GLU A 248 13.37 23.81 -7.41
N ALA A 249 14.47 24.55 -7.19
CA ALA A 249 14.45 26.00 -7.36
C ALA A 249 14.10 26.31 -8.83
N GLU A 250 12.81 26.46 -9.09
CA GLU A 250 12.25 26.58 -10.42
C GLU A 250 12.75 27.87 -11.09
N SER A 251 13.41 27.73 -12.24
CA SER A 251 13.85 28.88 -13.01
C SER A 251 12.67 29.54 -13.74
N GLY A 252 12.42 30.83 -13.53
CA GLY A 252 11.48 31.63 -14.33
C GLY A 252 10.12 31.90 -13.67
N LEU A 253 9.01 31.51 -14.33
CA LEU A 253 7.64 31.79 -13.87
C LEU A 253 7.04 30.68 -13.00
N GLU A 254 7.63 29.50 -13.04
CA GLU A 254 7.22 28.31 -12.28
C GLU A 254 7.19 28.58 -10.77
N ARG A 255 8.16 29.32 -10.23
CA ARG A 255 8.21 29.74 -8.82
C ARG A 255 6.99 30.48 -8.29
N PHE A 256 6.12 31.00 -9.15
CA PHE A 256 4.96 31.77 -8.71
C PHE A 256 3.72 30.89 -8.59
N ASP A 257 3.09 30.87 -7.41
CA ASP A 257 1.87 30.08 -7.08
C ASP A 257 0.70 30.26 -8.08
N TRP A 258 0.68 31.37 -8.82
CA TRP A 258 -0.33 31.68 -9.83
C TRP A 258 -0.04 31.10 -11.22
N TYR A 259 1.15 30.55 -11.49
CA TYR A 259 1.50 30.01 -12.81
C TYR A 259 1.31 28.50 -12.88
N CYS A 260 0.45 28.08 -13.80
CA CYS A 260 0.04 26.72 -14.08
C CYS A 260 0.43 26.35 -15.51
N LYS A 261 1.73 26.11 -15.74
CA LYS A 261 2.39 25.85 -17.03
C LYS A 261 1.54 25.09 -18.06
N ASN A 262 1.32 23.80 -17.86
CA ASN A 262 0.64 22.90 -18.80
C ASN A 262 -0.90 22.88 -18.69
N MET A 263 -1.50 23.88 -18.04
CA MET A 263 -2.95 23.95 -17.85
C MET A 263 -3.64 24.35 -19.16
N ASN A 264 -4.61 23.57 -19.64
CA ASN A 264 -5.40 23.95 -20.81
C ASN A 264 -6.59 24.85 -20.43
N ARG A 265 -7.24 25.46 -21.43
CA ARG A 265 -8.36 26.39 -21.21
C ARG A 265 -9.51 25.76 -20.41
N SER A 266 -9.92 24.55 -20.78
CA SER A 266 -11.05 23.84 -20.14
C SER A 266 -10.75 23.49 -18.68
N GLN A 267 -9.53 23.01 -18.40
CA GLN A 267 -9.07 22.72 -17.05
C GLN A 267 -9.01 23.99 -16.18
N ALA A 268 -8.49 25.10 -16.73
CA ALA A 268 -8.48 26.38 -16.03
C ALA A 268 -9.90 26.87 -15.71
N GLU A 269 -10.85 26.74 -16.64
CA GLU A 269 -12.25 27.09 -16.40
C GLU A 269 -12.88 26.21 -15.32
N LYS A 270 -12.63 24.88 -15.32
CA LYS A 270 -13.09 23.96 -14.26
C LYS A 270 -12.55 24.39 -12.90
N GLN A 271 -11.24 24.59 -12.78
CA GLN A 271 -10.58 24.94 -11.52
C GLN A 271 -11.08 26.28 -10.94
N LEU A 272 -11.18 27.30 -11.79
CA LEU A 272 -11.67 28.62 -11.41
C LEU A 272 -13.15 28.58 -10.96
N ARG A 273 -13.97 27.76 -11.59
CA ARG A 273 -15.37 27.56 -11.21
C ARG A 273 -15.51 26.76 -9.91
N THR A 274 -14.66 25.76 -9.68
CA THR A 274 -14.61 25.00 -8.43
C THR A 274 -14.32 25.91 -7.24
N GLU A 275 -13.32 26.78 -7.35
CA GLU A 275 -12.98 27.74 -6.29
C GLU A 275 -14.06 28.83 -6.10
N ASN A 276 -14.78 29.20 -7.16
CA ASN A 276 -15.95 30.10 -7.14
C ASN A 276 -15.69 31.44 -6.41
N LYS A 277 -14.49 32.01 -6.53
CA LYS A 277 -14.09 33.29 -5.92
C LYS A 277 -14.04 34.40 -6.97
N ASP A 278 -14.82 35.46 -6.78
CA ASP A 278 -14.78 36.64 -7.68
C ASP A 278 -13.37 37.26 -7.69
N GLY A 279 -12.80 37.45 -8.88
CA GLY A 279 -11.41 37.87 -9.03
C GLY A 279 -10.40 36.74 -8.85
N GLY A 280 -10.84 35.46 -8.82
CA GLY A 280 -9.97 34.29 -8.84
C GLY A 280 -9.22 34.17 -10.15
N PHE A 281 -7.90 33.95 -10.12
CA PHE A 281 -7.09 33.94 -11.34
C PHE A 281 -5.94 32.94 -11.30
N LEU A 282 -5.49 32.58 -12.51
CA LEU A 282 -4.27 31.81 -12.76
C LEU A 282 -3.66 32.21 -14.11
N VAL A 283 -2.37 31.97 -14.29
CA VAL A 283 -1.63 32.17 -15.53
C VAL A 283 -1.22 30.80 -16.07
N ARG A 284 -1.28 30.60 -17.38
CA ARG A 284 -0.97 29.33 -18.02
C ARG A 284 -0.32 29.57 -19.37
N ASP A 285 0.26 28.52 -19.94
CA ASP A 285 0.73 28.59 -21.32
C ASP A 285 -0.46 28.77 -22.27
N SER A 286 -0.25 29.62 -23.26
CA SER A 286 -1.19 29.78 -24.36
C SER A 286 -1.09 28.59 -25.30
N SER A 287 -2.14 28.34 -26.08
CA SER A 287 -2.09 27.33 -27.14
C SER A 287 -1.11 27.69 -28.26
N LYS A 288 -0.61 28.94 -28.28
CA LYS A 288 0.48 29.40 -29.14
C LYS A 288 1.79 29.31 -28.37
N ALA A 289 2.77 28.61 -28.93
CA ALA A 289 4.10 28.45 -28.34
C ALA A 289 4.73 29.81 -28.00
N GLY A 290 5.29 29.92 -26.79
CA GLY A 290 5.97 31.12 -26.30
C GLY A 290 5.03 32.28 -25.90
N LYS A 291 3.72 32.04 -25.75
CA LYS A 291 2.76 33.03 -25.25
C LYS A 291 2.08 32.53 -23.99
N TYR A 292 1.61 33.46 -23.17
CA TYR A 292 0.95 33.18 -21.89
C TYR A 292 -0.48 33.72 -21.87
N THR A 293 -1.33 33.15 -21.03
CA THR A 293 -2.73 33.56 -20.88
C THR A 293 -3.11 33.65 -19.41
N VAL A 294 -3.68 34.78 -18.99
CA VAL A 294 -4.30 34.97 -17.67
C VAL A 294 -5.77 34.56 -17.76
N SER A 295 -6.18 33.59 -16.94
CA SER A 295 -7.57 33.16 -16.83
C SER A 295 -8.15 33.73 -15.54
N LEU A 296 -9.29 34.43 -15.62
CA LEU A 296 -9.90 35.20 -14.54
C LEU A 296 -11.38 34.83 -14.40
N PHE A 297 -11.83 34.56 -13.19
CA PHE A 297 -13.23 34.36 -12.85
C PHE A 297 -13.88 35.64 -12.33
N SER A 298 -15.07 35.96 -12.83
CA SER A 298 -15.87 37.11 -12.36
C SER A 298 -17.33 36.73 -12.16
N LYS A 299 -17.92 37.21 -11.07
CA LYS A 299 -19.36 37.09 -10.79
C LYS A 299 -20.16 38.30 -11.29
N GLY A 300 -19.47 39.37 -11.70
CA GLY A 300 -20.09 40.60 -12.20
C GLY A 300 -20.47 40.49 -13.68
N GLY A 301 -21.63 39.90 -13.99
CA GLY A 301 -22.06 39.75 -15.39
C GLY A 301 -23.47 39.22 -15.65
N GLY A 302 -24.39 39.25 -14.69
CA GLY A 302 -25.80 38.86 -14.90
C GLY A 302 -26.08 37.37 -15.14
N GLU A 303 -25.07 36.54 -15.38
CA GLU A 303 -25.18 35.08 -15.46
C GLU A 303 -25.19 34.46 -14.05
N THR A 304 -26.18 33.62 -13.76
CA THR A 304 -26.44 32.97 -12.45
C THR A 304 -25.34 32.00 -11.97
N GLY A 305 -24.23 31.86 -12.69
CA GLY A 305 -23.12 30.94 -12.38
C GLY A 305 -21.69 31.52 -12.47
N GLY A 306 -21.54 32.83 -12.69
CA GLY A 306 -20.23 33.47 -12.91
C GLY A 306 -19.55 33.06 -14.23
N SER A 307 -18.64 33.91 -14.71
CA SER A 307 -18.03 33.78 -16.04
C SER A 307 -16.50 33.79 -15.96
N CYS A 308 -15.87 32.88 -16.71
CA CYS A 308 -14.42 32.82 -16.89
C CYS A 308 -14.01 33.62 -18.12
N ARG A 309 -13.07 34.56 -17.97
CA ARG A 309 -12.47 35.32 -19.07
C ARG A 309 -10.99 34.99 -19.21
N HIS A 310 -10.49 34.99 -20.44
CA HIS A 310 -9.10 34.70 -20.73
C HIS A 310 -8.46 35.87 -21.46
N TYR A 311 -7.36 36.37 -20.93
CA TYR A 311 -6.60 37.50 -21.44
C TYR A 311 -5.22 37.02 -21.87
N ASN A 312 -4.87 37.21 -23.15
CA ASN A 312 -3.54 36.83 -23.62
C ASN A 312 -2.52 37.88 -23.21
N ILE A 313 -1.39 37.42 -22.67
CA ILE A 313 -0.23 38.27 -22.43
C ILE A 313 0.48 38.43 -23.78
N CYS A 314 0.46 39.66 -24.29
CA CYS A 314 1.12 40.03 -25.54
C CYS A 314 2.51 40.59 -25.25
N THR A 315 3.41 40.49 -26.23
CA THR A 315 4.77 41.01 -26.16
C THR A 315 4.95 42.07 -27.24
N THR A 316 5.48 43.24 -26.88
CA THR A 316 5.79 44.32 -27.82
C THR A 316 7.04 43.98 -28.63
N ALA A 317 7.29 44.73 -29.72
CA ALA A 317 8.51 44.59 -30.50
C ALA A 317 9.81 44.86 -29.69
N GLN A 318 9.68 45.52 -28.54
CA GLN A 318 10.78 45.82 -27.60
C GLN A 318 10.91 44.77 -26.49
N GLY A 319 10.15 43.66 -26.54
CA GLY A 319 10.22 42.58 -25.55
C GLY A 319 9.43 42.82 -24.26
N GLN A 320 8.59 43.86 -24.18
CA GLN A 320 7.79 44.15 -23.00
C GLN A 320 6.43 43.42 -23.03
N PHE A 321 5.92 43.03 -21.87
CA PHE A 321 4.67 42.28 -21.71
C PHE A 321 3.49 43.20 -21.39
N TYR A 322 2.30 42.92 -21.94
CA TYR A 322 1.07 43.67 -21.64
C TYR A 322 -0.19 42.80 -21.78
N LEU A 323 -1.25 43.14 -21.02
CA LEU A 323 -2.60 42.54 -21.14
C LEU A 323 -3.59 43.47 -21.84
N ALA A 324 -3.44 44.77 -21.60
CA ALA A 324 -4.15 45.84 -22.27
C ALA A 324 -3.11 46.80 -22.84
N GLU A 325 -3.28 47.24 -24.10
CA GLU A 325 -2.29 48.00 -24.89
C GLU A 325 -1.78 49.31 -24.25
N LYS A 326 -2.31 49.71 -23.10
CA LYS A 326 -1.98 50.95 -22.39
C LYS A 326 -0.85 50.81 -21.36
N HIS A 327 -0.47 49.60 -20.94
CA HIS A 327 0.55 49.39 -19.91
C HIS A 327 1.50 48.25 -20.26
N ASN A 328 2.78 48.59 -20.44
CA ASN A 328 3.85 47.65 -20.78
C ASN A 328 4.74 47.41 -19.56
N PHE A 329 5.15 46.15 -19.37
CA PHE A 329 5.94 45.69 -18.23
C PHE A 329 7.18 44.94 -18.70
N SER A 330 8.28 45.03 -17.93
CA SER A 330 9.53 44.31 -18.20
C SER A 330 9.41 42.81 -17.95
N SER A 331 8.50 42.39 -17.08
CA SER A 331 8.31 40.98 -16.72
C SER A 331 6.84 40.65 -16.45
N ILE A 332 6.49 39.37 -16.62
CA ILE A 332 5.13 38.88 -16.31
C ILE A 332 4.79 39.03 -14.81
N PRO A 333 5.69 38.79 -13.85
CA PRO A 333 5.39 39.04 -12.44
C PRO A 333 5.01 40.49 -12.12
N GLU A 334 5.69 41.47 -12.72
CA GLU A 334 5.33 42.89 -12.56
C GLU A 334 3.96 43.21 -13.13
N LEU A 335 3.65 42.64 -14.30
CA LEU A 335 2.33 42.74 -14.93
C LEU A 335 1.23 42.17 -14.01
N ILE A 336 1.45 40.98 -13.45
CA ILE A 336 0.49 40.35 -12.52
C ILE A 336 0.33 41.20 -11.25
N ASN A 337 1.43 41.66 -10.65
CA ASN A 337 1.39 42.52 -9.46
C ASN A 337 0.61 43.83 -9.72
N TYR A 338 0.80 44.47 -10.87
CA TYR A 338 0.04 45.65 -11.24
C TYR A 338 -1.47 45.35 -11.35
N HIS A 339 -1.83 44.24 -12.00
CA HIS A 339 -3.23 43.85 -12.21
C HIS A 339 -3.91 43.26 -10.97
N GLN A 340 -3.15 42.89 -9.93
CA GLN A 340 -3.70 42.59 -8.60
C GLN A 340 -4.26 43.85 -7.93
N HIS A 341 -3.62 44.99 -8.15
CA HIS A 341 -4.03 46.26 -7.56
C HIS A 341 -4.99 47.04 -8.46
N ASN A 342 -4.89 46.88 -9.78
CA ASN A 342 -5.63 47.67 -10.78
C ASN A 342 -6.33 46.79 -11.81
N ALA A 343 -7.63 46.99 -12.04
CA ALA A 343 -8.35 46.25 -13.09
C ALA A 343 -7.89 46.65 -14.51
N ALA A 344 -7.57 47.93 -14.73
CA ALA A 344 -6.98 48.47 -15.95
C ALA A 344 -7.57 47.93 -17.28
N GLY A 345 -8.91 47.81 -17.34
CA GLY A 345 -9.65 47.32 -18.52
C GLY A 345 -10.08 45.85 -18.47
N MET A 346 -9.69 45.10 -17.43
CA MET A 346 -10.17 43.73 -17.17
C MET A 346 -11.52 43.74 -16.44
N VAL A 347 -12.24 42.60 -16.50
CA VAL A 347 -13.56 42.44 -15.87
C VAL A 347 -13.52 42.55 -14.34
N SER A 348 -12.36 42.27 -13.74
CA SER A 348 -12.08 42.44 -12.31
C SER A 348 -10.57 42.52 -12.14
N ARG A 349 -10.10 43.09 -11.02
CA ARG A 349 -8.69 42.96 -10.62
C ARG A 349 -8.38 41.52 -10.20
N LEU A 350 -7.10 41.14 -10.24
CA LEU A 350 -6.65 39.82 -9.82
C LEU A 350 -6.64 39.75 -8.28
N LYS A 351 -7.65 39.11 -7.67
CA LYS A 351 -7.85 39.12 -6.21
C LYS A 351 -7.33 37.87 -5.52
N TYR A 352 -7.63 36.70 -6.07
CA TYR A 352 -7.37 35.42 -5.40
C TYR A 352 -6.60 34.49 -6.33
N ILE A 353 -5.47 33.96 -5.86
CA ILE A 353 -4.69 32.99 -6.62
C ILE A 353 -5.44 31.66 -6.59
N VAL A 354 -5.62 31.06 -7.77
CA VAL A 354 -6.18 29.72 -7.94
C VAL A 354 -5.06 28.83 -8.46
N THR A 355 -4.50 28.01 -7.59
CA THR A 355 -3.37 27.14 -7.92
C THR A 355 -3.84 25.73 -8.30
N ASN A 356 -2.99 25.02 -9.06
CA ASN A 356 -3.08 23.58 -9.30
C ASN A 356 -2.16 22.79 -8.36
N ARG A 357 -1.43 23.46 -7.47
CA ARG A 357 -0.56 22.81 -6.50
C ARG A 357 -1.44 22.09 -5.47
N PRO A 358 -1.20 20.79 -5.22
CA PRO A 358 -1.93 20.07 -4.18
C PRO A 358 -1.76 20.79 -2.82
N ARG A 359 -2.77 20.66 -1.94
CA ARG A 359 -2.56 20.99 -0.52
C ARG A 359 -1.45 20.08 0.01
N PRO A 360 -0.65 20.53 1.00
CA PRO A 360 0.50 19.75 1.46
C PRO A 360 0.03 18.34 1.77
N PRO A 361 0.64 17.30 1.16
CA PRO A 361 0.38 15.94 1.54
C PRO A 361 0.68 15.79 3.04
N SER A 362 -0.25 15.15 3.74
CA SER A 362 -0.08 14.61 5.10
C SER A 362 1.38 14.15 5.26
N THR A 363 2.13 14.78 6.17
CA THR A 363 3.58 14.61 6.25
C THR A 363 3.96 13.15 6.33
N ALA A 364 5.19 12.93 5.88
CA ALA A 364 5.99 11.74 5.94
C ALA A 364 6.22 11.13 7.34
N GLY A 365 5.22 11.04 8.21
CA GLY A 365 5.41 10.68 9.62
C GLY A 365 5.96 11.83 10.46
N LEU A 366 6.43 11.49 11.66
CA LEU A 366 6.60 12.36 12.83
C LEU A 366 8.02 12.98 12.93
N GLY A 367 8.71 13.12 11.80
CA GLY A 367 10.16 13.33 11.74
C GLY A 367 10.91 12.15 11.10
N TYR A 368 12.14 12.35 10.65
CA TYR A 368 12.93 11.29 10.02
C TYR A 368 13.14 10.11 10.96
N GLY A 369 12.83 8.89 10.50
CA GLY A 369 13.05 7.64 11.25
C GLY A 369 12.11 7.41 12.45
N VAL A 370 11.18 8.33 12.74
CA VAL A 370 10.24 8.20 13.87
C VAL A 370 8.94 7.56 13.40
N TRP A 371 8.72 6.32 13.83
CA TRP A 371 7.50 5.54 13.57
C TRP A 371 6.64 5.31 14.80
N GLU A 372 7.25 5.48 15.98
CA GLU A 372 6.60 5.24 17.26
C GLU A 372 6.17 6.57 17.89
N ILE A 373 4.89 6.67 18.22
CA ILE A 373 4.28 7.84 18.85
C ILE A 373 4.19 7.59 20.35
N ASP A 374 4.59 8.58 21.16
CA ASP A 374 4.27 8.59 22.58
C ASP A 374 2.77 8.90 22.76
N PRO A 375 1.99 8.01 23.41
CA PRO A 375 0.58 8.24 23.68
C PRO A 375 0.28 9.57 24.40
N HIS A 376 1.22 10.12 25.18
CA HIS A 376 1.03 11.41 25.86
C HIS A 376 0.91 12.59 24.90
N HIS A 377 1.40 12.44 23.66
CA HIS A 377 1.25 13.44 22.62
C HIS A 377 -0.11 13.36 21.91
N LEU A 378 -0.95 12.36 22.23
CA LEU A 378 -2.27 12.19 21.64
C LEU A 378 -3.37 12.68 22.59
N THR A 379 -4.17 13.62 22.11
CA THR A 379 -5.40 14.07 22.78
C THR A 379 -6.60 13.43 22.11
N PHE A 380 -7.35 12.61 22.83
CA PHE A 380 -8.57 11.98 22.34
C PHE A 380 -9.76 12.92 22.50
N ILE A 381 -10.47 13.23 21.42
CA ILE A 381 -11.52 14.26 21.44
C ILE A 381 -12.90 13.64 21.26
N LYS A 382 -13.12 12.87 20.19
CA LYS A 382 -14.44 12.37 19.83
C LYS A 382 -14.37 10.96 19.25
N GLU A 383 -15.30 10.09 19.60
CA GLU A 383 -15.43 8.80 18.91
C GLU A 383 -16.03 8.99 17.51
N LEU A 384 -15.38 8.40 16.49
CA LEU A 384 -15.82 8.45 15.11
C LEU A 384 -16.60 7.18 14.72
N GLY A 385 -16.21 6.04 15.28
CA GLY A 385 -16.91 4.79 15.04
C GLY A 385 -16.23 3.59 15.68
N THR A 386 -16.94 2.47 15.67
CA THR A 386 -16.44 1.18 16.17
C THR A 386 -16.54 0.15 15.06
N GLY A 387 -15.42 -0.52 14.76
CA GLY A 387 -15.32 -1.54 13.72
C GLY A 387 -14.83 -2.90 14.25
N GLN A 388 -14.63 -3.83 13.33
CA GLN A 388 -14.15 -5.19 13.63
C GLN A 388 -12.81 -5.18 14.38
N PHE A 389 -11.91 -4.28 14.00
CA PHE A 389 -10.54 -4.19 14.54
C PHE A 389 -10.42 -3.33 15.79
N GLY A 390 -11.48 -2.60 16.17
CA GLY A 390 -11.52 -1.78 17.37
C GLY A 390 -12.22 -0.43 17.18
N VAL A 391 -11.89 0.53 18.04
CA VAL A 391 -12.57 1.84 18.11
C VAL A 391 -11.71 2.89 17.42
N VAL A 392 -12.32 3.75 16.61
CA VAL A 392 -11.65 4.88 15.95
C VAL A 392 -12.12 6.17 16.60
N LYS A 393 -11.17 7.00 17.04
CA LYS A 393 -11.41 8.31 17.63
C LYS A 393 -10.75 9.41 16.82
N TYR A 394 -11.43 10.53 16.69
CA TYR A 394 -10.85 11.81 16.33
C TYR A 394 -10.06 12.35 17.52
N GLY A 395 -8.89 12.88 17.24
CA GLY A 395 -8.02 13.47 18.24
C GLY A 395 -7.08 14.51 17.65
N LYS A 396 -6.22 15.01 18.51
CA LYS A 396 -5.12 15.90 18.14
C LYS A 396 -3.79 15.30 18.54
N TRP A 397 -2.82 15.38 17.64
CA TRP A 397 -1.42 15.08 17.92
C TRP A 397 -0.68 16.39 18.25
N GLN A 398 0.04 16.39 19.37
CA GLN A 398 0.70 17.56 19.98
C GLN A 398 -0.22 18.77 20.17
N GLY A 399 -1.53 18.54 20.33
CA GLY A 399 -2.53 19.59 20.51
C GLY A 399 -2.81 20.45 19.26
N GLN A 400 -2.13 20.21 18.13
CA GLN A 400 -2.26 21.02 16.92
C GLN A 400 -2.82 20.26 15.72
N HIS A 401 -2.33 19.04 15.47
CA HIS A 401 -2.62 18.31 14.24
C HIS A 401 -3.83 17.38 14.39
N ASP A 402 -4.83 17.55 13.55
CA ASP A 402 -6.00 16.67 13.52
C ASP A 402 -5.63 15.26 13.02
N VAL A 403 -5.96 14.25 13.82
CA VAL A 403 -5.62 12.84 13.55
C VAL A 403 -6.79 11.92 13.82
N ALA A 404 -6.82 10.79 13.09
CA ALA A 404 -7.65 9.64 13.43
C ALA A 404 -6.80 8.62 14.20
N ILE A 405 -7.28 8.20 15.36
CA ILE A 405 -6.61 7.30 16.30
C ILE A 405 -7.43 6.03 16.39
N LYS A 406 -6.94 4.95 15.80
CA LYS A 406 -7.56 3.63 15.82
C LYS A 406 -6.95 2.78 16.94
N MET A 407 -7.78 2.44 17.91
CA MET A 407 -7.45 1.55 19.02
C MET A 407 -7.63 0.11 18.58
N ILE A 408 -6.56 -0.70 18.63
CA ILE A 408 -6.59 -2.10 18.22
C ILE A 408 -6.98 -2.99 19.40
N LYS A 409 -7.97 -3.88 19.19
CA LYS A 409 -8.39 -4.85 20.20
C LYS A 409 -7.29 -5.88 20.48
N GLU A 410 -7.10 -6.20 21.77
CA GLU A 410 -6.16 -7.25 22.18
C GLU A 410 -6.52 -8.61 21.58
N GLY A 411 -5.49 -9.37 21.19
CA GLY A 411 -5.64 -10.71 20.62
C GLY A 411 -5.99 -10.76 19.12
N SER A 412 -6.07 -9.61 18.45
CA SER A 412 -6.35 -9.55 17.00
C SER A 412 -5.14 -9.84 16.11
N MET A 413 -3.92 -9.51 16.56
CA MET A 413 -2.65 -9.73 15.84
C MET A 413 -1.49 -9.89 16.83
N SER A 414 -0.40 -10.55 16.42
CA SER A 414 0.85 -10.52 17.19
C SER A 414 1.53 -9.15 17.07
N GLU A 415 2.21 -8.68 18.12
CA GLU A 415 2.82 -7.34 18.15
C GLU A 415 3.94 -7.20 17.12
N ASP A 416 4.76 -8.25 16.98
CA ASP A 416 5.86 -8.26 16.02
C ASP A 416 5.33 -8.18 14.58
N ASP A 417 4.31 -8.97 14.24
CA ASP A 417 3.68 -8.93 12.90
C ASP A 417 3.04 -7.56 12.63
N PHE A 418 2.47 -6.94 13.67
CA PHE A 418 1.87 -5.61 13.58
C PHE A 418 2.92 -4.52 13.34
N ILE A 419 4.04 -4.54 14.07
CA ILE A 419 5.13 -3.57 13.91
C ILE A 419 5.78 -3.71 12.53
N GLU A 420 6.02 -4.93 12.06
CA GLU A 420 6.55 -5.15 10.72
C GLU A 420 5.60 -4.63 9.64
N GLU A 421 4.29 -4.91 9.76
CA GLU A 421 3.30 -4.41 8.82
C GLU A 421 3.18 -2.89 8.86
N ALA A 422 3.18 -2.29 10.05
CA ALA A 422 3.13 -0.83 10.23
C ALA A 422 4.34 -0.16 9.56
N LYS A 423 5.55 -0.72 9.69
CA LYS A 423 6.75 -0.20 9.02
C LYS A 423 6.66 -0.26 7.50
N ILE A 424 6.02 -1.28 6.94
CA ILE A 424 5.77 -1.36 5.49
C ILE A 424 4.70 -0.33 5.09
N MET A 425 3.59 -0.26 5.83
CA MET A 425 2.49 0.67 5.57
C MET A 425 2.94 2.14 5.64
N MET A 426 3.88 2.48 6.52
CA MET A 426 4.43 3.84 6.62
C MET A 426 5.21 4.28 5.38
N LYS A 427 5.73 3.32 4.59
CA LYS A 427 6.42 3.59 3.32
C LYS A 427 5.45 3.82 2.16
N LEU A 428 4.20 3.39 2.28
CA LEU A 428 3.17 3.54 1.25
C LEU A 428 2.59 4.94 1.30
N ARG A 429 2.74 5.70 0.20
CA ARG A 429 2.31 7.10 0.11
C ARG A 429 1.74 7.40 -1.26
N HIS A 430 0.51 7.89 -1.26
CA HIS A 430 -0.21 8.22 -2.48
C HIS A 430 -1.38 9.15 -2.13
N GLU A 431 -1.74 10.07 -3.02
CA GLU A 431 -2.80 11.06 -2.76
C GLU A 431 -4.16 10.40 -2.43
N ASN A 432 -4.45 9.26 -3.05
CA ASN A 432 -5.65 8.46 -2.81
C ASN A 432 -5.48 7.30 -1.82
N LEU A 433 -4.43 7.31 -0.98
CA LEU A 433 -4.29 6.41 0.17
C LEU A 433 -4.30 7.22 1.46
N VAL A 434 -4.93 6.67 2.50
CA VAL A 434 -4.90 7.29 3.83
C VAL A 434 -3.50 7.14 4.42
N GLN A 435 -2.88 8.28 4.72
CA GLN A 435 -1.54 8.34 5.26
C GLN A 435 -1.48 7.82 6.71
N LEU A 436 -0.62 6.83 6.93
CA LEU A 436 -0.22 6.40 8.27
C LEU A 436 0.87 7.33 8.80
N TYR A 437 0.64 7.96 9.94
CA TYR A 437 1.62 8.82 10.61
C TYR A 437 2.53 8.04 11.55
N GLY A 438 1.98 7.04 12.25
CA GLY A 438 2.76 6.20 13.15
C GLY A 438 1.88 5.31 14.02
N VAL A 439 2.52 4.61 14.94
CA VAL A 439 1.86 3.66 15.86
C VAL A 439 2.31 3.87 17.30
N CYS A 440 1.45 3.54 18.26
CA CYS A 440 1.82 3.48 19.67
C CYS A 440 1.87 2.01 20.09
N THR A 441 3.06 1.46 20.29
CA THR A 441 3.26 0.05 20.62
C THR A 441 3.78 -0.19 22.04
N LYS A 442 4.42 0.80 22.65
CA LYS A 442 4.94 0.75 24.03
C LYS A 442 3.89 0.55 25.13
N GLN A 443 2.63 0.93 24.87
CA GLN A 443 1.55 0.84 25.85
C GLN A 443 0.33 0.17 25.21
N ARG A 444 -0.36 -0.68 25.99
CA ARG A 444 -1.68 -1.20 25.60
C ARG A 444 -2.81 -0.24 25.98
N PRO A 445 -3.88 -0.15 25.17
CA PRO A 445 -4.05 -0.80 23.87
C PRO A 445 -3.21 -0.14 22.76
N ILE A 446 -2.85 -0.91 21.73
CA ILE A 446 -2.05 -0.40 20.59
C ILE A 446 -2.86 0.64 19.81
N TYR A 447 -2.21 1.71 19.38
CA TYR A 447 -2.82 2.75 18.54
C TYR A 447 -2.20 2.82 17.15
N ILE A 448 -3.04 3.03 16.14
CA ILE A 448 -2.66 3.45 14.80
C ILE A 448 -3.10 4.89 14.63
N VAL A 449 -2.19 5.76 14.22
CA VAL A 449 -2.48 7.19 14.02
C VAL A 449 -2.36 7.52 12.54
N THR A 450 -3.45 7.98 11.95
CA THR A 450 -3.54 8.33 10.52
C THR A 450 -4.04 9.76 10.34
N GLU A 451 -3.99 10.26 9.10
CA GLU A 451 -4.69 11.50 8.75
C GLU A 451 -6.20 11.41 9.04
N PHE A 452 -6.79 12.55 9.42
CA PHE A 452 -8.23 12.65 9.69
C PHE A 452 -8.98 13.13 8.44
N LEU A 453 -10.01 12.37 8.04
CA LEU A 453 -10.87 12.69 6.90
C LEU A 453 -12.28 13.05 7.40
N SER A 454 -12.65 14.32 7.22
CA SER A 454 -13.81 14.93 7.88
C SER A 454 -15.16 14.41 7.41
N ASN A 455 -15.26 13.88 6.19
CA ASN A 455 -16.53 13.40 5.61
C ASN A 455 -16.78 11.91 5.84
N GLY A 456 -15.93 11.24 6.65
CA GLY A 456 -16.13 9.85 7.05
C GLY A 456 -15.96 8.86 5.91
N CYS A 457 -16.56 7.66 6.03
CA CYS A 457 -16.43 6.63 5.02
C CYS A 457 -17.38 6.83 3.83
N LEU A 458 -16.93 6.42 2.65
CA LEU A 458 -17.65 6.58 1.38
C LEU A 458 -19.03 5.92 1.42
N LEU A 459 -19.17 4.79 2.12
CA LEU A 459 -20.48 4.12 2.28
C LEU A 459 -21.52 5.03 2.94
N THR A 460 -21.18 5.68 4.06
CA THR A 460 -22.09 6.61 4.75
C THR A 460 -22.22 7.91 3.97
N TYR A 461 -21.13 8.39 3.37
CA TYR A 461 -21.13 9.59 2.55
C TYR A 461 -22.11 9.49 1.36
N LEU A 462 -22.14 8.36 0.66
CA LEU A 462 -23.06 8.11 -0.45
C LEU A 462 -24.53 8.01 -0.01
N ARG A 463 -24.79 7.56 1.22
CA ARG A 463 -26.16 7.37 1.75
C ARG A 463 -26.74 8.63 2.38
N GLU A 464 -25.91 9.36 3.12
CA GLU A 464 -26.35 10.40 4.07
C GLU A 464 -25.60 11.72 3.90
N GLY A 465 -24.36 11.70 3.38
CA GLY A 465 -23.49 12.87 3.32
C GLY A 465 -23.79 13.83 2.15
N LEU A 466 -24.41 13.33 1.08
CA LEU A 466 -24.70 14.12 -0.11
C LEU A 466 -26.10 14.75 -0.02
N LYS A 467 -26.16 16.09 -0.17
CA LYS A 467 -27.44 16.84 -0.20
C LYS A 467 -28.34 16.47 -1.40
N GLN A 468 -27.74 15.95 -2.46
CA GLN A 468 -28.40 15.51 -3.69
C GLN A 468 -27.74 14.24 -4.18
N HIS A 469 -28.47 13.41 -4.94
CA HIS A 469 -27.87 12.23 -5.54
C HIS A 469 -26.67 12.62 -6.42
N PRO A 470 -25.52 11.93 -6.27
CA PRO A 470 -24.34 12.24 -7.06
C PRO A 470 -24.61 11.94 -8.53
N THR A 471 -24.11 12.80 -9.40
CA THR A 471 -24.16 12.59 -10.85
C THR A 471 -23.27 11.40 -11.24
N ALA A 472 -23.52 10.82 -12.41
CA ALA A 472 -22.67 9.74 -12.94
C ALA A 472 -21.20 10.17 -13.09
N VAL A 473 -20.95 11.44 -13.40
CA VAL A 473 -19.59 12.00 -13.51
C VAL A 473 -18.90 12.02 -12.16
N GLN A 474 -19.58 12.47 -11.10
CA GLN A 474 -19.03 12.47 -9.74
C GLN A 474 -18.75 11.05 -9.23
N LEU A 475 -19.65 10.10 -9.52
CA LEU A 475 -19.43 8.69 -9.18
C LEU A 475 -18.21 8.12 -9.91
N LEU A 476 -18.01 8.50 -11.18
CA LEU A 476 -16.84 8.08 -11.95
C LEU A 476 -15.55 8.70 -11.41
N GLU A 477 -15.57 9.97 -10.99
CA GLU A 477 -14.44 10.64 -10.32
C GLU A 477 -14.08 9.91 -9.01
N MET A 478 -15.07 9.51 -8.19
CA MET A 478 -14.82 8.70 -6.99
C MET A 478 -14.19 7.33 -7.31
N CYS A 479 -14.64 6.67 -8.38
CA CYS A 479 -14.04 5.41 -8.83
C CYS A 479 -12.61 5.60 -9.33
N LYS A 480 -12.32 6.72 -9.99
CA LYS A 480 -10.97 7.08 -10.46
C LYS A 480 -10.01 7.20 -9.27
N ASP A 481 -10.39 7.98 -8.26
CA ASP A 481 -9.58 8.17 -7.05
C ASP A 481 -9.22 6.84 -6.38
N VAL A 482 -10.22 5.96 -6.18
CA VAL A 482 -9.99 4.62 -5.60
C VAL A 482 -9.06 3.78 -6.50
N SER A 483 -9.25 3.85 -7.82
CA SER A 483 -8.46 3.08 -8.78
C SER A 483 -6.99 3.54 -8.80
N GLU A 484 -6.73 4.84 -8.67
CA GLU A 484 -5.37 5.41 -8.60
C GLU A 484 -4.66 4.94 -7.32
N GLY A 485 -5.34 4.97 -6.17
CA GLY A 485 -4.79 4.41 -4.92
C GLY A 485 -4.49 2.91 -5.02
N MET A 486 -5.38 2.14 -5.65
CA MET A 486 -5.17 0.70 -5.84
C MET A 486 -4.08 0.37 -6.87
N ALA A 487 -3.95 1.15 -7.95
CA ALA A 487 -2.87 1.02 -8.92
C ALA A 487 -1.50 1.28 -8.26
N TYR A 488 -1.43 2.27 -7.36
CA TYR A 488 -0.24 2.49 -6.56
C TYR A 488 0.08 1.28 -5.66
N LEU A 489 -0.90 0.74 -4.93
CA LEU A 489 -0.68 -0.46 -4.11
C LEU A 489 -0.19 -1.66 -4.94
N GLU A 490 -0.74 -1.85 -6.14
CA GLU A 490 -0.29 -2.87 -7.08
C GLU A 490 1.17 -2.66 -7.51
N SER A 491 1.57 -1.42 -7.80
CA SER A 491 2.96 -1.08 -8.14
C SER A 491 3.95 -1.40 -7.01
N GLN A 492 3.49 -1.29 -5.76
CA GLN A 492 4.25 -1.62 -4.55
C GLN A 492 4.14 -3.10 -4.16
N GLN A 493 3.50 -3.94 -5.00
CA GLN A 493 3.23 -5.36 -4.72
C GLN A 493 2.49 -5.57 -3.39
N TYR A 494 1.65 -4.61 -3.02
CA TYR A 494 0.90 -4.60 -1.76
C TYR A 494 -0.57 -4.91 -2.01
N ILE A 495 -1.15 -5.81 -1.20
CA ILE A 495 -2.52 -6.29 -1.40
C ILE A 495 -3.41 -5.73 -0.29
N HIS A 496 -4.47 -4.99 -0.66
CA HIS A 496 -5.42 -4.41 0.30
C HIS A 496 -6.25 -5.46 1.07
N ARG A 497 -6.70 -6.53 0.38
CA ARG A 497 -7.50 -7.68 0.88
C ARG A 497 -8.94 -7.42 1.33
N ASP A 498 -9.27 -6.21 1.76
CA ASP A 498 -10.64 -5.82 2.14
C ASP A 498 -11.12 -4.53 1.47
N LEU A 499 -10.95 -4.41 0.15
CA LEU A 499 -11.39 -3.20 -0.57
C LEU A 499 -12.93 -3.16 -0.65
N ALA A 500 -13.53 -2.13 -0.06
CA ALA A 500 -14.96 -1.87 -0.09
C ALA A 500 -15.24 -0.40 0.26
N ALA A 501 -16.43 0.12 -0.08
CA ALA A 501 -16.80 1.52 0.21
C ALA A 501 -16.74 1.91 1.70
N ARG A 502 -16.79 0.95 2.62
CA ARG A 502 -16.58 1.19 4.07
C ARG A 502 -15.12 1.47 4.43
N ASN A 503 -14.18 1.01 3.62
CA ASN A 503 -12.73 1.18 3.75
C ASN A 503 -12.19 2.22 2.74
N CYS A 504 -13.07 3.08 2.23
CA CYS A 504 -12.69 4.31 1.53
C CYS A 504 -13.20 5.47 2.39
N LEU A 505 -12.36 6.49 2.60
CA LEU A 505 -12.68 7.69 3.36
C LEU A 505 -12.75 8.90 2.42
N VAL A 506 -13.51 9.92 2.82
CA VAL A 506 -13.76 11.13 2.03
C VAL A 506 -13.19 12.33 2.76
N ASP A 507 -12.31 13.08 2.09
CA ASP A 507 -11.70 14.28 2.65
C ASP A 507 -12.65 15.49 2.57
N GLY A 508 -12.21 16.65 3.09
CA GLY A 508 -13.01 17.88 3.08
C GLY A 508 -13.31 18.47 1.70
N ASN A 509 -12.57 18.07 0.66
CA ASN A 509 -12.78 18.49 -0.73
C ASN A 509 -13.63 17.50 -1.54
N GLY A 510 -13.95 16.33 -0.96
CA GLY A 510 -14.68 15.27 -1.64
C GLY A 510 -13.80 14.25 -2.35
N THR A 511 -12.48 14.31 -2.18
CA THR A 511 -11.52 13.34 -2.72
C THR A 511 -11.59 12.05 -1.92
N ILE A 512 -11.49 10.92 -2.62
CA ILE A 512 -11.55 9.59 -2.01
C ILE A 512 -10.15 9.05 -1.72
N LYS A 513 -9.96 8.55 -0.50
CA LYS A 513 -8.74 7.87 -0.08
C LYS A 513 -9.04 6.47 0.45
N VAL A 514 -8.25 5.49 0.05
CA VAL A 514 -8.38 4.10 0.49
C VAL A 514 -7.67 3.91 1.84
N THR A 515 -8.30 3.21 2.78
CA THR A 515 -7.79 2.98 4.14
C THR A 515 -7.83 1.50 4.52
N ASP A 516 -7.25 1.14 5.68
CA ASP A 516 -7.29 -0.22 6.24
C ASP A 516 -6.66 -1.30 5.34
N PHE A 517 -5.82 -0.90 4.39
CA PHE A 517 -4.92 -1.80 3.68
C PHE A 517 -3.90 -2.40 4.67
N GLY A 518 -3.65 -3.72 4.59
CA GLY A 518 -2.70 -4.40 5.48
C GLY A 518 -3.24 -4.88 6.83
N LEU A 519 -4.37 -4.35 7.29
CA LEU A 519 -4.91 -4.65 8.63
C LEU A 519 -5.79 -5.92 8.69
N SER A 520 -6.23 -6.43 7.54
CA SER A 520 -6.96 -7.70 7.41
C SER A 520 -5.97 -8.86 7.18
N ARG A 521 -5.30 -9.27 8.25
CA ARG A 521 -4.46 -10.48 8.30
C ARG A 521 -5.18 -11.62 9.00
#